data_AF-A0A815ZZA4-F1
#
_entry.id   AF-A0A815ZZA4-F1
#
_cell.length_a   1.000
_cell.length_b   1.000
_cell.length_c   1.000
_cell.angle_alpha   90.00
_cell.angle_beta   90.00
_cell.angle_gamma   90.00
#
_symmetry.space_group_name_H-M   'P 1'
#
loop_
_entity.id
_entity.type
_entity.pdbx_description
1 polymer ?
#
loop_
_entity_poly.entity_id
_entity_poly.type
_entity_poly.pdbx_seq_one_letter_code
_entity_poly.pdbx_strand_id
1 'polypeptide(L)'
;PKNITELPHPIPINYQKSLNGEQFVLYDGLIDGSRCIIFSTPTDMLYLSQSEMWYCDGTFYVRPSIFYQIYSIHGYNDDGIMAPYVYCLLPGKSETLYTGMFEKIFQHMSQMNLPIRLRRVTIDFELAVANVFHKYYPYIEVKYSRVAVFKLLTR
;
A
#
# COMPACT_ATOMS: atom_id res chain seq x y z
N PRO A 1 7.55 19.03 -8.03
CA PRO A 1 6.98 18.74 -9.36
C PRO A 1 5.53 19.23 -9.47
N LYS A 2 5.20 19.94 -10.54
CA LYS A 2 3.84 20.42 -10.85
C LYS A 2 3.00 19.39 -11.60
N ASN A 3 3.65 18.47 -12.31
CA ASN A 3 3.03 17.33 -13.02
C ASN A 3 3.88 16.06 -12.83
N ILE A 4 3.32 14.91 -13.20
CA ILE A 4 3.98 13.60 -13.02
C ILE A 4 5.22 13.43 -13.93
N THR A 5 5.27 14.12 -15.07
CA THR A 5 6.40 14.07 -16.02
C THR A 5 7.64 14.81 -15.52
N GLU A 6 7.45 15.78 -14.63
CA GLU A 6 8.55 16.48 -13.93
C GLU A 6 9.16 15.66 -12.78
N LEU A 7 8.51 14.55 -12.37
CA LEU A 7 9.09 13.66 -11.37
C LEU A 7 10.09 12.72 -12.09
N PRO A 8 11.39 12.72 -11.74
CA PRO A 8 12.36 11.86 -12.40
C PRO A 8 11.94 10.39 -12.34
N HIS A 9 12.12 9.65 -13.42
CA HIS A 9 11.82 8.22 -13.51
C HIS A 9 13.06 7.45 -14.01
N PRO A 10 13.60 6.50 -13.22
CA PRO A 10 13.16 6.15 -11.86
C PRO A 10 13.43 7.27 -10.85
N ILE A 11 12.85 7.15 -9.64
CA ILE A 11 13.17 8.02 -8.50
C ILE A 11 14.70 8.14 -8.33
N PRO A 12 15.27 9.34 -8.10
CA PRO A 12 16.70 9.51 -7.96
C PRO A 12 17.30 8.66 -6.84
N ILE A 13 18.53 8.16 -7.04
CA ILE A 13 19.14 7.15 -6.16
C ILE A 13 19.27 7.58 -4.70
N ASN A 14 19.44 8.88 -4.45
CA ASN A 14 19.51 9.46 -3.10
C ASN A 14 18.17 9.40 -2.34
N TYR A 15 17.06 9.09 -3.02
CA TYR A 15 15.74 8.86 -2.44
C TYR A 15 15.28 7.40 -2.55
N GLN A 16 16.12 6.51 -3.09
CA GLN A 16 15.80 5.08 -3.17
C GLN A 16 16.12 4.31 -1.90
N LYS A 17 16.84 4.93 -0.96
CA LYS A 17 17.25 4.32 0.31
C LYS A 17 16.62 5.00 1.51
N SER A 18 16.41 4.23 2.59
CA SER A 18 16.01 4.75 3.90
C SER A 18 17.16 5.53 4.54
N LEU A 19 16.88 6.21 5.66
CA LEU A 19 17.91 6.92 6.44
C LEU A 19 19.02 5.98 6.97
N ASN A 20 18.70 4.69 7.10
CA ASN A 20 19.63 3.65 7.55
C ASN A 20 20.31 2.92 6.37
N GLY A 21 20.06 3.36 5.13
CA GLY A 21 20.71 2.82 3.93
C GLY A 21 20.04 1.59 3.31
N GLU A 22 18.92 1.12 3.86
CA GLU A 22 18.13 0.02 3.29
C GLU A 22 17.43 0.46 2.01
N GLN A 23 17.17 -0.48 1.08
CA GLN A 23 16.31 -0.20 -0.07
C GLN A 23 14.92 0.22 0.42
N PHE A 24 14.39 1.31 -0.13
CA PHE A 24 13.11 1.89 0.30
C PHE A 24 12.11 2.01 -0.84
N VAL A 25 12.56 2.26 -2.07
CA VAL A 25 11.67 2.19 -3.24
C VAL A 25 11.53 0.74 -3.66
N LEU A 26 10.35 0.18 -3.43
CA LEU A 26 10.00 -1.21 -3.78
C LEU A 26 9.54 -1.30 -5.24
N TYR A 27 8.80 -0.29 -5.72
CA TYR A 27 8.36 -0.24 -7.12
C TYR A 27 8.24 1.21 -7.58
N ASP A 28 8.68 1.49 -8.81
CA ASP A 28 8.42 2.75 -9.52
C ASP A 28 8.20 2.40 -10.99
N GLY A 29 6.94 2.42 -11.43
CA GLY A 29 6.58 1.96 -12.77
C GLY A 29 5.12 2.19 -13.11
N LEU A 30 4.68 1.67 -14.25
CA LEU A 30 3.33 1.84 -14.75
C LEU A 30 2.41 0.70 -14.33
N ILE A 31 1.25 1.06 -13.77
CA ILE A 31 0.11 0.19 -13.54
C ILE A 31 -1.07 0.82 -14.28
N ASP A 32 -1.70 0.07 -15.18
CA ASP A 32 -2.79 0.58 -16.02
C ASP A 32 -2.41 1.88 -16.78
N GLY A 33 -1.20 1.87 -17.36
CA GLY A 33 -0.63 3.02 -18.08
C GLY A 33 -0.26 4.23 -17.21
N SER A 34 -0.50 4.17 -15.90
CA SER A 34 -0.30 5.28 -14.97
C SER A 34 0.79 4.98 -13.96
N ARG A 35 1.68 5.96 -13.72
CA ARG A 35 2.82 5.77 -12.80
C ARG A 35 2.35 5.58 -11.37
N CYS A 36 2.79 4.49 -10.75
CA CYS A 36 2.61 4.17 -9.34
C CYS A 36 3.97 3.97 -8.69
N ILE A 37 4.12 4.44 -7.45
CA ILE A 37 5.35 4.26 -6.69
C ILE A 37 5.01 3.63 -5.35
N ILE A 38 5.70 2.53 -5.01
CA ILE A 38 5.51 1.78 -3.77
C ILE A 38 6.81 1.86 -2.97
N PHE A 39 6.66 2.19 -1.70
CA PHE A 39 7.76 2.35 -0.76
C PHE A 39 7.58 1.38 0.41
N SER A 40 8.66 0.69 0.74
CA SER A 40 8.78 -0.16 1.93
C SER A 40 10.25 -0.57 2.08
N THR A 41 10.68 -0.82 3.31
CA THR A 41 11.99 -1.45 3.56
C THR A 41 11.86 -2.97 3.66
N PRO A 42 12.96 -3.73 3.50
CA PRO A 42 12.94 -5.17 3.76
C PRO A 42 12.41 -5.51 5.16
N THR A 43 12.78 -4.71 6.15
CA THR A 43 12.34 -4.83 7.54
C THR A 43 10.84 -4.59 7.68
N ASP A 44 10.30 -3.53 7.06
CA ASP A 44 8.87 -3.25 7.07
C ASP A 44 8.05 -4.35 6.38
N MET A 45 8.55 -4.89 5.26
CA MET A 45 7.92 -6.01 4.56
C MET A 45 7.85 -7.26 5.42
N LEU A 46 8.91 -7.54 6.20
CA LEU A 46 8.93 -8.64 7.16
C LEU A 46 7.86 -8.44 8.25
N TYR A 47 7.77 -7.25 8.86
CA TYR A 47 6.75 -6.98 9.86
C TYR A 47 5.34 -7.09 9.29
N LEU A 48 5.11 -6.56 8.10
CA LEU A 48 3.81 -6.67 7.45
C LEU A 48 3.45 -8.11 7.13
N SER A 49 4.40 -8.92 6.65
CA SER A 49 4.14 -10.33 6.32
C SER A 49 3.82 -11.18 7.56
N GLN A 50 4.42 -10.84 8.71
CA GLN A 50 4.17 -11.52 9.98
C GLN A 50 2.87 -11.08 10.65
N SER A 51 2.37 -9.87 10.37
CA SER A 51 1.13 -9.37 10.93
C SER A 51 -0.09 -10.18 10.47
N GLU A 52 -0.88 -10.70 11.42
CA GLU A 52 -2.14 -11.38 11.13
C GLU A 52 -3.28 -10.40 10.78
N MET A 53 -3.10 -9.11 11.10
CA MET A 53 -4.10 -8.06 10.84
C MET A 53 -3.50 -6.94 10.01
N TRP A 54 -4.08 -6.65 8.86
CA TRP A 54 -3.72 -5.50 8.04
C TRP A 54 -4.79 -4.42 8.13
N TYR A 55 -4.36 -3.16 8.15
CA TYR A 55 -5.24 -2.01 8.06
C TYR A 55 -4.80 -1.18 6.88
N CYS A 56 -5.72 -0.89 5.96
CA CYS A 56 -5.42 -0.15 4.76
C CYS A 56 -6.19 1.16 4.74
N ASP A 57 -5.47 2.27 4.54
CA ASP A 57 -6.04 3.63 4.57
C ASP A 57 -5.55 4.45 3.38
N GLY A 58 -6.51 5.05 2.66
CA GLY A 58 -6.28 5.98 1.57
C GLY A 58 -6.44 7.42 2.05
N THR A 59 -5.37 8.22 1.97
CA THR A 59 -5.37 9.62 2.39
C THR A 59 -5.27 10.57 1.18
N PHE A 60 -6.22 11.50 1.09
CA PHE A 60 -6.38 12.43 -0.04
C PHE A 60 -5.92 13.86 0.26
N TYR A 61 -5.85 14.23 1.54
CA TYR A 61 -5.58 15.63 1.94
C TYR A 61 -4.09 15.97 1.99
N VAL A 62 -3.23 14.98 2.26
CA VAL A 62 -1.78 15.17 2.50
C VAL A 62 -0.94 14.72 1.30
N ARG A 63 -1.60 14.49 0.15
CA ARG A 63 -0.96 13.91 -1.04
C ARG A 63 -0.28 14.97 -1.92
N PRO A 64 0.87 14.67 -2.55
CA PRO A 64 1.43 15.51 -3.59
C PRO A 64 0.41 15.70 -4.72
N SER A 65 0.23 16.92 -5.22
CA SER A 65 -0.79 17.26 -6.24
C SER A 65 -0.71 16.43 -7.53
N ILE A 66 0.43 15.79 -7.78
CA ILE A 66 0.72 14.96 -8.95
C ILE A 66 0.22 13.50 -8.86
N PHE A 67 -0.10 13.00 -7.66
CA PHE A 67 -0.72 11.68 -7.44
C PHE A 67 -2.12 11.87 -6.91
N TYR A 68 -3.08 10.98 -7.12
CA TYR A 68 -4.45 11.13 -6.60
C TYR A 68 -4.53 10.93 -5.08
N GLN A 69 -3.73 10.02 -4.52
CA GLN A 69 -3.74 9.69 -3.10
C GLN A 69 -2.41 9.09 -2.63
N ILE A 70 -2.22 9.11 -1.31
CA ILE A 70 -1.26 8.24 -0.62
C ILE A 70 -2.07 7.10 0.00
N TYR A 71 -1.76 5.87 -0.37
CA TYR A 71 -2.34 4.67 0.22
C TYR A 71 -1.32 4.04 1.17
N SER A 72 -1.76 3.66 2.36
CA SER A 72 -0.87 3.09 3.39
C SER A 72 -1.42 1.76 3.90
N ILE A 73 -0.52 0.82 4.16
CA ILE A 73 -0.83 -0.49 4.73
C ILE A 73 -0.09 -0.63 6.04
N HIS A 74 -0.85 -0.88 7.09
CA HIS A 74 -0.39 -0.96 8.47
C HIS A 74 -0.55 -2.39 8.97
N GLY A 75 0.33 -2.78 9.89
CA GLY A 75 0.24 -4.04 10.62
C GLY A 75 0.80 -3.89 12.03
N TYR A 76 0.73 -4.95 12.81
CA TYR A 76 1.39 -5.04 14.11
C TYR A 76 2.72 -5.77 13.96
N ASN A 77 3.77 -5.28 14.62
CA ASN A 77 4.99 -6.07 14.84
C ASN A 77 4.83 -7.00 16.07
N ASP A 78 5.86 -7.79 16.36
CA ASP A 78 5.88 -8.73 17.49
C ASP A 78 5.75 -8.04 18.86
N ASP A 79 6.13 -6.76 18.97
CA ASP A 79 5.96 -5.94 20.18
C ASP A 79 4.53 -5.38 20.33
N GLY A 80 3.63 -5.67 19.39
CA GLY A 80 2.26 -5.15 19.38
C GLY A 80 2.15 -3.68 18.99
N ILE A 81 3.20 -3.11 18.37
CA ILE A 81 3.19 -1.74 17.85
C ILE A 81 2.58 -1.74 16.45
N MET A 82 1.52 -0.94 16.26
CA MET A 82 0.93 -0.71 14.94
C MET A 82 1.70 0.40 14.22
N ALA A 83 2.17 0.11 13.01
CA ALA A 83 2.82 1.10 12.16
C ALA A 83 2.49 0.88 10.67
N PRO A 84 2.57 1.94 9.85
CA PRO A 84 2.57 1.81 8.40
C PRO A 84 3.88 1.18 7.92
N TYR A 85 3.76 0.08 7.18
CA TYR A 85 4.91 -0.65 6.64
C TYR A 85 5.04 -0.52 5.13
N VAL A 86 3.96 -0.18 4.44
CA VAL A 86 3.96 0.08 3.00
C VAL A 86 3.22 1.37 2.70
N TYR A 87 3.81 2.20 1.85
CA TYR A 87 3.20 3.41 1.31
C TYR A 87 3.16 3.35 -0.22
N CYS A 88 2.05 3.77 -0.81
CA CYS A 88 1.86 3.79 -2.25
C CYS A 88 1.38 5.16 -2.71
N LEU A 89 2.06 5.74 -3.68
CA LEU A 89 1.62 6.92 -4.41
C LEU A 89 0.82 6.45 -5.63
N LEU A 90 -0.50 6.65 -5.58
CA LEU A 90 -1.41 6.14 -6.60
C LEU A 90 -2.01 7.26 -7.45
N PRO A 91 -2.16 7.06 -8.77
CA PRO A 91 -2.73 8.03 -9.69
C PRO A 91 -4.27 8.00 -9.71
N GLY A 92 -4.90 7.05 -9.01
CA GLY A 92 -6.34 6.89 -8.95
C GLY A 92 -6.76 5.84 -7.91
N LYS A 93 -7.99 5.35 -8.04
CA LYS A 93 -8.63 4.37 -7.13
C LYS A 93 -9.43 3.30 -7.88
N SER A 94 -9.09 3.04 -9.14
CA SER A 94 -9.74 1.98 -9.91
C SER A 94 -9.35 0.61 -9.36
N GLU A 95 -10.21 -0.39 -9.60
CA GLU A 95 -9.92 -1.77 -9.20
C GLU A 95 -8.65 -2.31 -9.86
N THR A 96 -8.41 -1.96 -11.12
CA THR A 96 -7.18 -2.31 -11.84
C THR A 96 -5.94 -1.77 -11.15
N LEU A 97 -5.96 -0.51 -10.70
CA LEU A 97 -4.84 0.12 -10.00
C LEU A 97 -4.57 -0.54 -8.65
N TYR A 98 -5.61 -0.78 -7.85
CA TYR A 98 -5.44 -1.48 -6.58
C TYR A 98 -4.95 -2.92 -6.76
N THR A 99 -5.52 -3.63 -7.72
CA THR A 99 -5.12 -5.00 -8.06
C THR A 99 -3.64 -5.06 -8.42
N GLY A 100 -3.20 -4.22 -9.35
CA GLY A 100 -1.80 -4.16 -9.75
C GLY A 100 -0.86 -3.73 -8.62
N MET A 101 -1.28 -2.78 -7.77
CA MET A 101 -0.50 -2.35 -6.61
C MET A 101 -0.27 -3.51 -5.63
N PHE A 102 -1.33 -4.22 -5.22
CA PHE A 102 -1.22 -5.35 -4.31
C PHE A 102 -0.46 -6.53 -4.93
N GLU A 103 -0.64 -6.80 -6.23
CA GLU A 103 0.15 -7.81 -6.95
C GLU A 103 1.66 -7.52 -6.88
N LYS A 104 2.07 -6.25 -6.99
CA LYS A 104 3.49 -5.87 -6.83
C LYS A 104 4.00 -6.08 -5.41
N ILE A 105 3.17 -5.84 -4.40
CA ILE A 105 3.52 -6.08 -3.00
C ILE A 105 3.67 -7.58 -2.74
N PHE A 106 2.69 -8.39 -3.16
CA PHE A 106 2.73 -9.85 -3.00
C PHE A 106 3.88 -10.48 -3.77
N GLN A 107 4.18 -9.98 -4.97
CA GLN A 107 5.33 -10.40 -5.76
C GLN A 107 6.65 -10.16 -5.00
N HIS A 108 6.82 -8.98 -4.38
CA HIS A 108 8.02 -8.69 -3.60
C HIS A 108 8.13 -9.53 -2.32
N MET A 109 7.03 -9.73 -1.58
CA MET A 109 7.02 -10.64 -0.43
C MET A 109 7.43 -12.06 -0.83
N SER A 110 6.92 -12.56 -1.96
CA SER A 110 7.27 -13.86 -2.52
C SER A 110 8.76 -13.94 -2.89
N GLN A 111 9.32 -12.93 -3.56
CA GLN A 111 10.73 -12.86 -3.92
C GLN A 111 11.66 -12.86 -2.70
N MET A 112 11.21 -12.28 -1.59
CA MET A 112 11.92 -12.28 -0.31
C MET A 112 11.69 -13.56 0.52
N ASN A 113 10.91 -14.53 0.01
CA ASN A 113 10.48 -15.73 0.73
C ASN A 113 9.75 -15.44 2.05
N LEU A 114 8.99 -14.35 2.09
CA LEU A 114 8.22 -13.94 3.27
C LEU A 114 6.83 -14.59 3.26
N PRO A 115 6.48 -15.40 4.27
CA PRO A 115 5.12 -15.91 4.40
C PRO A 115 4.18 -14.78 4.84
N ILE A 116 3.00 -14.71 4.22
CA ILE A 116 1.95 -13.76 4.58
C ILE A 116 0.98 -14.45 5.54
N ARG A 117 1.03 -14.06 6.82
CA ARG A 117 0.21 -14.63 7.92
C ARG A 117 -1.18 -13.99 8.06
N LEU A 118 -1.56 -13.16 7.10
CA LEU A 118 -2.79 -12.38 7.11
C LEU A 118 -4.03 -13.26 7.40
N ARG A 119 -4.78 -12.89 8.43
CA ARG A 119 -6.08 -13.48 8.79
C ARG A 119 -7.25 -12.51 8.64
N ARG A 120 -6.98 -11.22 8.82
CA ARG A 120 -7.99 -10.16 8.72
C ARG A 120 -7.40 -8.93 8.04
N VAL A 121 -8.15 -8.34 7.14
CA VAL A 121 -7.88 -7.00 6.62
C VAL A 121 -9.02 -6.06 6.98
N THR A 122 -8.68 -4.85 7.42
CA THR A 122 -9.63 -3.76 7.62
C THR A 122 -9.35 -2.67 6.58
N ILE A 123 -10.33 -2.35 5.75
CA ILE A 123 -10.22 -1.38 4.67
C ILE A 123 -11.32 -0.31 4.81
N ASP A 124 -11.14 0.84 4.18
CA ASP A 124 -12.27 1.76 3.94
C ASP A 124 -13.26 1.11 2.94
N PHE A 125 -14.45 1.71 2.69
CA PHE A 125 -15.52 1.16 1.81
C PHE A 125 -15.14 1.07 0.31
N GLU A 126 -13.87 0.84 0.01
CA GLU A 126 -13.33 0.62 -1.31
C GLU A 126 -13.53 -0.85 -1.72
N LEU A 127 -14.68 -1.13 -2.34
CA LEU A 127 -15.02 -2.46 -2.86
C LEU A 127 -13.91 -3.06 -3.74
N ALA A 128 -13.23 -2.21 -4.51
CA ALA A 128 -12.08 -2.59 -5.32
C ALA A 128 -10.98 -3.30 -4.52
N VAL A 129 -10.65 -2.80 -3.32
CA VAL A 129 -9.63 -3.43 -2.46
C VAL A 129 -10.16 -4.74 -1.88
N ALA A 130 -11.44 -4.79 -1.51
CA ALA A 130 -12.07 -6.02 -1.06
C ALA A 130 -11.94 -7.13 -2.13
N ASN A 131 -12.23 -6.81 -3.39
CA ASN A 131 -12.14 -7.76 -4.52
C ASN A 131 -10.74 -8.36 -4.67
N VAL A 132 -9.69 -7.55 -4.49
CA VAL A 132 -8.30 -8.03 -4.50
C VAL A 132 -8.08 -9.10 -3.42
N PHE A 133 -8.48 -8.83 -2.18
CA PHE A 133 -8.30 -9.78 -1.09
C PHE A 133 -9.17 -11.04 -1.26
N HIS A 134 -10.40 -10.93 -1.77
CA HIS A 134 -11.22 -12.11 -2.08
C HIS A 134 -10.59 -12.98 -3.17
N LYS A 135 -9.89 -12.38 -4.15
CA LYS A 135 -9.19 -13.10 -5.21
C LYS A 135 -7.94 -13.83 -4.70
N TYR A 136 -7.09 -13.15 -3.92
CA TYR A 136 -5.78 -13.67 -3.53
C TYR A 136 -5.76 -14.40 -2.18
N TYR A 137 -6.67 -14.05 -1.28
CA TYR A 137 -6.75 -14.56 0.09
C TYR A 137 -8.21 -14.87 0.47
N PRO A 138 -8.89 -15.82 -0.20
CA PRO A 138 -10.34 -16.03 -0.07
C PRO A 138 -10.81 -16.44 1.33
N TYR A 139 -9.89 -16.84 2.22
CA TYR A 139 -10.19 -17.30 3.57
C TYR A 139 -9.98 -16.25 4.67
N ILE A 140 -9.52 -15.04 4.32
CA ILE A 140 -9.33 -13.97 5.31
C ILE A 140 -10.63 -13.23 5.60
N GLU A 141 -10.75 -12.69 6.80
CA GLU A 141 -11.87 -11.82 7.17
C GLU A 141 -11.65 -10.41 6.61
N VAL A 142 -12.51 -9.95 5.70
CA VAL A 142 -12.50 -8.55 5.21
C VAL A 142 -13.48 -7.72 6.03
N LYS A 143 -12.97 -6.71 6.75
CA LYS A 143 -13.78 -5.73 7.49
C LYS A 143 -13.73 -4.36 6.85
N TYR A 144 -14.83 -3.63 6.98
CA TYR A 144 -14.91 -2.23 6.58
C TYR A 144 -14.79 -1.32 7.79
N SER A 145 -13.95 -0.30 7.69
CA SER A 145 -13.70 0.69 8.74
C SER A 145 -14.97 1.47 9.08
N ARG A 146 -15.30 1.55 10.37
CA ARG A 146 -16.44 2.36 10.85
C ARG A 146 -16.18 3.86 10.70
N VAL A 147 -14.92 4.30 10.69
CA VAL A 147 -14.55 5.71 10.46
C VAL A 147 -14.97 6.14 9.06
N ALA A 148 -14.88 5.24 8.07
CA ALA A 148 -15.38 5.49 6.73
C ALA A 148 -16.92 5.59 6.66
N VAL A 149 -17.66 4.86 7.49
CA VAL A 149 -19.13 5.05 7.62
C VAL A 149 -19.44 6.48 8.06
N PHE A 150 -18.75 6.97 9.08
CA PHE A 150 -18.94 8.35 9.54
C PHE A 150 -18.60 9.38 8.45
N LYS A 151 -17.49 9.20 7.72
CA LYS A 151 -17.13 10.06 6.58
C LYS A 151 -18.21 10.07 5.46
N LEU A 152 -18.97 8.98 5.28
CA LEU A 152 -20.06 8.89 4.30
C LEU A 152 -21.36 9.53 4.80
N LEU A 153 -21.63 9.49 6.11
CA LEU A 153 -22.83 10.06 6.72
C LEU A 153 -22.73 11.57 6.99
N THR A 154 -21.53 12.14 6.94
CA THR A 154 -21.28 13.58 7.19
C THR A 154 -20.91 14.37 5.92
N ARG A 155 -21.21 13.83 4.73
CA ARG A 155 -21.16 14.55 3.46
C ARG A 155 -22.58 14.85 2.99
#